data_AF-A0A967MUX2-F1
#
_entry.id   AF-A0A967MUX2-F1
#
_cell.length_a   1.000
_cell.length_b   1.000
_cell.length_c   1.000
_cell.angle_alpha   90.00
_cell.angle_beta   90.00
_cell.angle_gamma   90.00
#
_symmetry.space_group_name_H-M   'P 1'
#
loop_
_entity.id
_entity.type
_entity.pdbx_description
1 polymer ?
#
loop_
_entity_poly.entity_id
_entity_poly.type
_entity_poly.pdbx_seq_one_letter_code
_entity_poly.pdbx_strand_id
1 'polypeptide(L)' 'RGYDVSDYCLTVFGGAGAQHACAIADTLGMSRCLIHPYASLLSAYGMGLADIRASRAEAVEAELSDETRLEAAA' A
#
# COMPACT_ATOMS: atom_id res chain seq x y z
N ARG A 1 5.86 7.05 -6.73
CA ARG A 1 5.93 8.25 -5.88
C ARG A 1 7.22 9.06 -6.07
N GLY A 2 8.06 8.76 -7.07
CA GLY A 2 9.29 9.51 -7.35
C GLY A 2 10.41 9.32 -6.32
N TYR A 3 10.35 8.26 -5.50
CA TYR A 3 11.40 7.96 -4.53
C TYR A 3 12.48 7.10 -5.16
N ASP A 4 13.72 7.38 -4.77
CA ASP A 4 14.80 6.41 -4.86
C ASP A 4 14.60 5.35 -3.76
N VAL A 5 14.60 4.08 -4.17
CA VAL A 5 14.33 2.93 -3.32
C VAL A 5 15.58 2.09 -3.06
N SER A 6 16.74 2.44 -3.60
CA SER A 6 17.98 1.65 -3.47
C SER A 6 18.36 1.38 -2.01
N ASP A 7 18.12 2.36 -1.13
CA ASP A 7 18.41 2.28 0.30
C ASP A 7 17.28 1.66 1.13
N TYR A 8 16.14 1.32 0.52
CA TYR A 8 15.00 0.74 1.24
C TYR A 8 15.25 -0.75 1.53
N CYS A 9 14.35 -1.36 2.30
CA CYS A 9 14.30 -2.79 2.50
C CYS A 9 13.13 -3.38 1.72
N LEU A 10 13.38 -4.36 0.86
CA LEU A 10 12.34 -5.10 0.15
C LEU A 10 11.63 -6.04 1.13
N THR A 11 10.42 -5.70 1.53
CA THR A 11 9.56 -6.61 2.31
C THR A 11 8.98 -7.68 1.40
N VAL A 12 9.30 -8.94 1.68
CA VAL A 12 8.90 -10.10 0.89
C VAL A 12 7.84 -10.90 1.66
N PHE A 13 6.69 -11.12 1.02
CA PHE A 13 5.60 -11.92 1.57
C PHE A 13 4.88 -12.71 0.47
N GLY A 14 3.91 -13.53 0.85
CA GLY A 14 3.22 -14.49 -0.03
C GLY A 14 3.96 -15.83 -0.12
N GLY A 15 3.23 -16.90 -0.44
CA GLY A 15 3.75 -18.27 -0.39
C GLY A 15 4.93 -18.56 -1.33
N ALA A 16 5.05 -17.81 -2.43
CA ALA A 16 6.15 -17.94 -3.39
C ALA A 16 7.09 -16.72 -3.40
N GLY A 17 6.84 -15.68 -2.58
CA GLY A 17 7.57 -14.41 -2.68
C GLY A 17 9.07 -14.55 -2.52
N ALA A 18 9.51 -15.42 -1.60
CA ALA A 18 10.93 -15.67 -1.35
C ALA A 18 11.68 -16.28 -2.55
N GLN A 19 10.98 -16.97 -3.47
CA GLN A 19 11.60 -17.60 -4.64
C GLN A 19 12.15 -16.58 -5.63
N HIS A 20 11.59 -15.36 -5.64
CA HIS A 20 11.95 -14.29 -6.58
C HIS A 20 12.65 -13.09 -5.92
N ALA A 21 12.81 -13.12 -4.58
CA ALA A 21 13.22 -11.96 -3.79
C ALA A 21 14.53 -11.32 -4.28
N CYS A 22 15.59 -12.10 -4.49
CA CYS A 22 16.90 -11.57 -4.89
C CYS A 22 16.85 -10.93 -6.29
N ALA A 23 16.25 -11.60 -7.27
CA ALA A 23 16.15 -11.07 -8.63
C ALA A 23 15.35 -9.75 -8.69
N ILE A 24 14.31 -9.63 -7.86
CA ILE A 24 13.54 -8.40 -7.71
C ILE A 24 14.39 -7.31 -7.03
N ALA A 25 15.10 -7.65 -5.95
CA ALA A 25 15.98 -6.71 -5.25
C ALA A 25 17.08 -6.16 -6.18
N ASP A 26 17.71 -7.02 -6.98
CA ASP A 26 18.72 -6.63 -7.96
C ASP A 26 18.15 -5.65 -9.00
N THR A 27 16.95 -5.95 -9.52
CA THR A 27 16.26 -5.08 -10.50
C THR A 27 15.95 -3.69 -9.90
N LEU A 28 15.68 -3.63 -8.60
CA LEU A 28 15.36 -2.40 -7.88
C LEU A 28 16.60 -1.67 -7.33
N GLY A 29 17.81 -2.22 -7.50
CA GLY A 29 19.04 -1.69 -6.90
C GLY A 29 19.04 -1.75 -5.38
N MET A 30 18.27 -2.66 -4.78
CA MET A 30 18.12 -2.80 -3.33
C MET A 30 19.09 -3.86 -2.79
N SER A 31 19.71 -3.57 -1.64
CA SER A 31 20.66 -4.49 -0.99
C SER A 31 20.07 -5.30 0.17
N ARG A 32 18.81 -5.04 0.54
CA ARG A 32 18.18 -5.61 1.74
C ARG A 32 16.81 -6.19 1.44
N CYS A 33 16.62 -7.44 1.83
CA CYS A 33 15.33 -8.13 1.81
C CYS A 33 14.92 -8.52 3.24
N LEU A 34 13.67 -8.24 3.59
CA LEU A 34 13.05 -8.69 4.84
C LEU A 34 12.01 -9.76 4.53
N ILE A 35 12.26 -10.99 4.96
CA ILE A 35 11.30 -12.10 4.87
C ILE A 35 10.67 -12.27 6.25
N HIS A 36 9.39 -11.94 6.38
CA HIS A 36 8.68 -12.06 7.66
C HIS A 36 8.45 -13.55 8.02
N PRO A 37 8.51 -13.97 9.31
CA PRO A 37 8.22 -15.35 9.70
C PRO A 37 6.84 -15.85 9.28
N TYR A 38 5.87 -14.93 9.18
CA TYR A 38 4.51 -15.19 8.69
C TYR A 38 4.30 -14.73 7.24
N ALA A 39 5.36 -14.69 6.40
CA ALA A 39 5.29 -14.21 5.02
C ALA A 39 4.11 -14.82 4.22
N SER A 40 3.89 -16.13 4.34
CA SER A 40 2.79 -16.83 3.64
C SER A 40 1.39 -16.50 4.17
N LEU A 41 1.28 -15.89 5.35
CA LEU A 41 0.01 -15.59 6.03
C LEU A 41 -0.23 -14.09 6.24
N LEU A 42 0.68 -13.23 5.74
CA LEU A 42 0.69 -11.82 6.10
C LEU A 42 -0.59 -11.08 5.70
N SER A 43 -1.25 -11.50 4.61
CA SER A 43 -2.54 -10.95 4.20
C SER A 43 -3.65 -11.23 5.23
N ALA A 44 -3.74 -12.48 5.71
CA ALA A 44 -4.72 -12.85 6.74
C ALA A 44 -4.40 -12.17 8.07
N TYR A 45 -3.11 -12.09 8.41
CA TYR A 45 -2.65 -11.39 9.61
C TYR A 45 -3.01 -9.90 9.59
N GLY A 46 -2.74 -9.21 8.47
CA GLY A 46 -3.11 -7.80 8.31
C GLY A 46 -4.62 -7.56 8.35
N MET A 47 -5.42 -8.44 7.74
CA MET A 47 -6.88 -8.39 7.85
C MET A 47 -7.36 -8.55 9.31
N GLY A 48 -6.74 -9.45 10.07
CA GLY A 48 -7.08 -9.69 11.47
C GLY A 48 -6.73 -8.52 12.39
N LEU A 49 -5.76 -7.68 12.02
CA LEU A 49 -5.35 -6.48 12.76
C LEU A 49 -6.07 -5.21 12.31
N ALA A 50 -6.76 -5.24 11.18
CA ALA A 50 -7.35 -4.04 10.60
C ALA A 50 -8.56 -3.56 11.41
N ASP A 51 -8.64 -2.24 11.60
CA ASP A 51 -9.82 -1.61 12.18
C ASP A 51 -11.06 -1.80 11.27
N ILE A 52 -12.22 -2.01 11.88
CA ILE A 52 -13.50 -1.93 11.17
C ILE A 52 -13.76 -0.45 10.83
N ARG A 53 -13.71 -0.10 9.55
CA ARG A 53 -13.98 1.25 9.05
C ARG A 53 -14.85 1.22 7.81
N ALA A 54 -15.62 2.29 7.61
CA ALA A 54 -16.39 2.53 6.39
C ALA A 54 -15.93 3.85 5.76
N SER A 55 -15.64 3.84 4.46
CA SER A 55 -15.38 5.04 3.67
C SER A 55 -16.58 5.27 2.77
N ARG A 56 -17.12 6.48 2.76
CA ARG A 56 -18.23 6.91 1.89
C ARG A 56 -17.73 8.06 1.05
N ALA A 57 -18.02 8.01 -0.24
CA ALA A 57 -17.69 9.08 -1.17
C ALA A 57 -18.85 9.23 -2.15
N GLU A 58 -19.21 10.48 -2.43
CA GLU A 58 -20.19 10.86 -3.44
C GLU A 58 -19.51 11.85 -4.39
N ALA A 59 -19.75 11.68 -5.69
CA ALA A 59 -19.28 12.62 -6.68
C ALA A 59 -20.34 13.69 -6.88
N VAL A 60 -19.95 14.96 -6.78
CA VAL A 60 -20.81 16.10 -7.06
C VAL A 60 -20.32 16.77 -8.34
N GLU A 61 -21.22 16.90 -9.32
CA GLU A 61 -20.99 17.67 -10.54
C GLU A 61 -21.79 18.96 -10.47
N ALA A 62 -21.11 20.05 -10.13
CA ALA A 62 -21.68 21.38 -10.04
C ALA A 62 -20.63 22.42 -10.44
N GLU A 63 -21.08 23.61 -10.84
CA GLU A 63 -20.18 24.74 -11.05
C GLU A 63 -19.54 25.14 -9.72
N LEU A 64 -18.23 25.39 -9.72
CA LEU A 64 -17.49 25.78 -8.52
C LEU A 64 -17.80 27.22 -8.14
N SER A 65 -18.63 27.42 -7.12
CA SER A 65 -19.00 28.72 -6.55
C SER A 65 -18.80 28.72 -5.03
N ASP A 66 -18.88 29.88 -4.38
CA ASP A 66 -18.77 29.95 -2.92
C ASP A 66 -19.88 29.16 -2.20
N GLU A 67 -21.05 29.02 -2.83
CA GLU A 67 -22.20 28.25 -2.34
C GLU A 67 -21.97 26.73 -2.46
N THR A 68 -21.53 26.27 -3.63
CA THR A 68 -21.32 24.81 -3.89
C THR A 68 -20.09 24.24 -3.19
N ARG A 69 -19.16 25.09 -2.72
CA ARG A 69 -17.99 24.67 -1.92
C ARG A 69 -18.35 24.17 -0.52
N LEU A 70 -19.42 24.68 0.09
CA LEU A 70 -19.87 24.27 1.43
C LEU A 70 -20.71 22.98 1.40
N GLU A 71 -21.51 22.78 0.35
CA GLU A 71 -22.34 21.58 0.19
C GLU A 71 -21.52 20.31 -0.05
N ALA A 72 -20.42 20.38 -0.80
CA ALA A 72 -19.56 19.22 -1.07
C ALA A 72 -18.67 18.78 0.11
N ALA A 73 -18.61 19.56 1.19
CA ALA A 73 -17.79 19.29 2.37
C ALA A 73 -18.60 18.79 3.59
N ALA A 74 -19.93 18.77 3.48
CA ALA A 74 -20.87 18.26 4.49
C ALA A 74 -21.23 16.78 4.24
#